data_AF-A0A920TFA4-F1
#
_entry.id   AF-A0A920TFA4-F1
#
_cell.length_a   1.000
_cell.length_b   1.000
_cell.length_c   1.000
_cell.angle_alpha   90.00
_cell.angle_beta   90.00
_cell.angle_gamma   90.00
#
_symmetry.space_group_name_H-M   'P 1'
#
loop_
_entity.id
_entity.type
_entity.pdbx_description
1 polymer ?
#
loop_
_entity_poly.entity_id
_entity_poly.type
_entity_poly.pdbx_seq_one_letter_code
_entity_poly.pdbx_strand_id
1 'polypeptide(L)'
;MKKSASRRTFLKTAASAGAFSLAAPYVKTSHSAGSLSLGIWDHWVPGVNKVLENICKEWGDANGVEVNIDFITSIGNKLLLTAQAETRAKTGHDVTLYQHIILPCFVALLSQ
;
A
#
# COMPACT_ATOMS: atom_id res chain seq x y z
N MET A 1 12.56 -49.32 19.32
CA MET A 1 12.23 -49.69 17.92
C MET A 1 11.85 -48.42 17.16
N LYS A 2 12.69 -47.92 16.24
CA LYS A 2 12.35 -46.76 15.41
C LYS A 2 11.35 -47.22 14.35
N LYS A 3 10.09 -46.77 14.41
CA LYS A 3 9.12 -47.00 13.33
C LYS A 3 9.58 -46.21 12.12
N SER A 4 10.22 -46.88 11.16
CA SER A 4 10.58 -46.30 9.86
C SER A 4 9.31 -45.76 9.19
N ALA A 5 9.36 -44.52 8.70
CA ALA A 5 8.25 -43.94 7.96
C ALA A 5 7.94 -44.84 6.75
N SER A 6 6.78 -45.49 6.77
CA SER A 6 6.34 -46.38 5.69
C SER A 6 6.08 -45.57 4.43
N ARG A 7 6.42 -46.12 3.25
CA ARG A 7 6.07 -45.54 1.94
C ARG A 7 4.58 -45.15 1.85
N ARG A 8 3.70 -45.90 2.52
CA ARG A 8 2.27 -45.59 2.60
C ARG A 8 1.98 -44.35 3.44
N THR A 9 2.71 -44.13 4.53
CA THR A 9 2.62 -42.92 5.34
C THR A 9 3.09 -41.72 4.53
N PHE A 10 4.21 -41.84 3.80
CA PHE A 10 4.69 -40.79 2.90
C PHE A 10 3.67 -40.41 1.83
N LEU A 11 3.10 -41.40 1.13
CA LEU A 11 2.08 -41.16 0.09
C LEU A 11 0.81 -40.52 0.67
N LYS A 12 0.37 -40.93 1.86
CA LYS A 12 -0.78 -40.32 2.54
C LYS A 12 -0.51 -38.85 2.91
N THR A 13 0.67 -38.56 3.47
CA THR A 13 1.06 -37.19 3.83
C THR A 13 1.22 -36.30 2.58
N ALA A 14 1.84 -36.82 1.52
CA ALA A 14 2.01 -36.10 0.26
C ALA A 14 0.67 -35.81 -0.42
N ALA A 15 -0.26 -36.78 -0.43
CA ALA A 15 -1.60 -36.58 -0.98
C ALA A 15 -2.40 -35.53 -0.19
N SER A 16 -2.33 -35.53 1.15
CA SER A 16 -3.00 -34.51 1.95
C SER A 16 -2.40 -33.12 1.73
N ALA A 17 -1.07 -32.99 1.69
CA ALA A 17 -0.41 -31.70 1.43
C ALA A 17 -0.73 -31.16 0.02
N GLY A 18 -0.73 -32.05 -0.99
CA GLY A 18 -1.12 -31.72 -2.36
C GLY A 18 -2.57 -31.24 -2.46
N ALA A 19 -3.50 -31.89 -1.74
CA ALA A 19 -4.90 -31.48 -1.71
C ALA A 19 -5.09 -30.06 -1.13
N PHE A 20 -4.36 -29.71 -0.06
CA PHE A 20 -4.39 -28.33 0.48
C PHE A 20 -3.84 -27.30 -0.51
N SER A 21 -2.78 -27.62 -1.24
CA SER A 21 -2.24 -26.70 -2.26
C SER A 21 -3.18 -26.47 -3.46
N LEU A 22 -4.03 -27.45 -3.77
CA LEU A 22 -5.02 -27.34 -4.85
C LEU A 22 -6.34 -26.70 -4.39
N ALA A 23 -6.71 -26.84 -3.12
CA ALA A 23 -7.93 -26.26 -2.55
C ALA A 23 -7.80 -24.77 -2.20
N ALA A 24 -6.58 -24.24 -2.14
CA ALA A 24 -6.29 -22.89 -1.66
C ALA A 24 -5.35 -22.06 -2.56
N PRO A 25 -5.50 -22.04 -3.90
CA PRO A 25 -4.62 -21.24 -4.76
C PRO A 25 -4.72 -19.73 -4.52
N TYR A 26 -5.77 -19.26 -3.85
CA TYR A 26 -6.05 -17.84 -3.58
C TYR A 26 -6.17 -17.50 -2.10
N VAL A 27 -5.66 -18.34 -1.18
CA VAL A 27 -5.60 -17.94 0.22
C VAL A 27 -4.58 -16.80 0.34
N LYS A 28 -5.10 -15.58 0.48
CA LYS A 28 -4.29 -14.40 0.76
C LYS A 28 -3.65 -14.61 2.13
N THR A 29 -2.36 -14.89 2.16
CA THR A 29 -1.57 -15.05 3.39
C THR A 29 -1.16 -13.70 3.99
N SER A 30 -1.43 -12.59 3.30
CA SER A 30 -1.20 -11.24 3.81
C SER A 30 -2.39 -10.80 4.66
N HIS A 31 -2.16 -10.66 5.97
CA HIS A 31 -3.12 -10.19 6.97
C HIS A 31 -2.87 -8.75 7.41
N SER A 32 -2.24 -7.91 6.58
CA SER A 32 -2.12 -6.49 6.92
C SER A 32 -3.41 -5.76 6.54
N ALA A 33 -4.42 -5.83 7.41
CA ALA A 33 -5.57 -4.93 7.44
C ALA A 33 -5.15 -3.52 7.89
N GLY A 34 -4.05 -3.01 7.32
CA GLY A 34 -3.50 -1.70 7.66
C GLY A 34 -4.31 -0.61 6.98
N SER A 35 -4.36 0.56 7.62
CA SER A 35 -4.78 1.79 6.96
C SER A 35 -3.61 2.37 6.18
N LEU A 36 -3.87 2.90 4.98
CA LEU A 36 -2.91 3.66 4.18
C LEU A 36 -3.40 5.10 4.06
N SER A 37 -2.63 6.06 4.58
CA SER A 37 -2.94 7.48 4.49
C SER A 37 -2.15 8.14 3.36
N LEU A 38 -2.85 8.72 2.39
CA LEU A 38 -2.28 9.32 1.18
C LEU A 38 -2.53 10.84 1.17
N GLY A 39 -1.46 11.62 1.10
CA GLY A 39 -1.52 13.07 0.89
C GLY A 39 -1.32 13.38 -0.59
N ILE A 40 -2.38 13.69 -1.32
CA ILE A 40 -2.35 13.84 -2.77
C ILE A 40 -2.59 15.30 -3.16
N TRP A 41 -1.92 15.76 -4.21
CA TRP A 41 -2.24 17.05 -4.82
C TRP A 41 -3.71 17.13 -5.27
N ASP A 42 -4.41 18.15 -4.79
CA ASP A 42 -5.76 18.49 -5.21
C ASP A 42 -5.76 18.95 -6.68
N HIS A 43 -6.34 18.14 -7.55
CA HIS A 43 -6.33 18.38 -8.98
C HIS A 43 -7.34 19.49 -9.33
N TRP A 44 -6.85 20.57 -9.95
CA TRP A 44 -7.66 21.74 -10.31
C TRP A 44 -8.74 21.45 -11.37
N VAL A 45 -8.63 20.36 -12.13
CA VAL A 45 -9.67 19.95 -13.08
C VAL A 45 -10.81 19.24 -12.31
N PRO A 46 -12.05 19.72 -12.42
CA PRO A 46 -13.19 19.11 -11.74
C PRO A 46 -13.37 17.63 -12.10
N GLY A 47 -13.65 16.81 -11.09
CA GLY A 47 -13.96 15.38 -11.27
C GLY A 47 -12.76 14.43 -11.25
N VAL A 48 -11.53 14.93 -11.47
CA VAL A 48 -10.33 14.07 -11.49
C VAL A 48 -10.02 13.46 -10.12
N ASN A 49 -10.17 14.23 -9.04
CA ASN A 49 -9.97 13.73 -7.68
C ASN A 49 -10.86 12.52 -7.38
N LYS A 50 -12.12 12.55 -7.81
CA LYS A 50 -13.07 11.46 -7.60
C LYS A 50 -12.66 10.19 -8.37
N VAL A 51 -12.12 10.34 -9.57
CA VAL A 51 -11.58 9.21 -10.35
C VAL A 51 -10.40 8.58 -9.61
N LEU A 52 -9.47 9.40 -9.12
CA LEU A 52 -8.32 8.91 -8.38
C LEU A 52 -8.73 8.22 -7.06
N GLU A 53 -9.66 8.83 -6.33
CA GLU A 53 -10.21 8.29 -5.10
C GLU A 53 -10.82 6.91 -5.33
N ASN A 54 -11.62 6.74 -6.39
CA ASN A 54 -12.21 5.46 -6.74
C ASN A 54 -11.15 4.40 -7.04
N ILE A 55 -10.13 4.72 -7.84
CA ILE A 55 -9.05 3.78 -8.18
C ILE A 55 -8.30 3.32 -6.92
N CYS A 56 -7.96 4.26 -6.04
CA CYS A 56 -7.26 3.96 -4.80
C CYS A 56 -8.11 3.10 -3.86
N LYS A 57 -9.41 3.38 -3.76
CA LYS A 57 -10.34 2.60 -2.94
C LYS A 57 -10.59 1.20 -3.51
N GLU A 58 -10.78 1.07 -4.82
CA GLU A 58 -10.91 -0.23 -5.49
C GLU A 58 -9.68 -1.11 -5.25
N TRP A 59 -8.48 -0.52 -5.32
CA TRP A 59 -7.25 -1.21 -4.95
C TRP A 59 -7.22 -1.57 -3.46
N GLY A 60 -7.64 -0.65 -2.59
CA GLY A 60 -7.74 -0.88 -1.14
C GLY A 60 -8.63 -2.07 -0.81
N ASP A 61 -9.85 -2.09 -1.35
CA ASP A 61 -10.83 -3.17 -1.20
C ASP A 61 -10.29 -4.51 -1.72
N ALA A 62 -9.62 -4.49 -2.88
CA ALA A 62 -9.00 -5.67 -3.46
C ALA A 62 -7.82 -6.20 -2.61
N ASN A 63 -7.18 -5.37 -1.80
CA ASN A 63 -6.02 -5.76 -0.98
C ASN A 63 -6.33 -5.84 0.52
N GLY A 64 -7.55 -5.51 0.95
CA GLY A 64 -7.93 -5.45 2.37
C GLY A 64 -7.27 -4.30 3.13
N VAL A 65 -6.95 -3.20 2.44
CA VAL A 65 -6.29 -2.01 2.98
C VAL A 65 -7.30 -0.87 3.02
N GLU A 66 -7.47 -0.22 4.18
CA GLU A 66 -8.32 0.97 4.30
C GLU A 66 -7.56 2.19 3.79
N VAL A 67 -7.95 2.73 2.64
CA VAL A 67 -7.25 3.87 2.02
C VAL A 67 -7.93 5.19 2.39
N ASN A 68 -7.18 6.04 3.09
CA ASN A 68 -7.56 7.41 3.43
C ASN A 68 -6.81 8.39 2.54
N ILE A 69 -7.52 9.34 1.94
CA ILE A 69 -6.94 10.28 0.97
C ILE A 69 -7.26 11.70 1.41
N ASP A 70 -6.23 12.51 1.63
CA ASP A 70 -6.33 13.95 1.79
C ASP A 70 -5.90 14.64 0.49
N PHE A 71 -6.77 15.51 -0.02
CA PHE A 71 -6.48 16.31 -1.20
C PHE A 71 -5.98 17.69 -0.79
N ILE A 72 -4.68 17.93 -1.01
CA ILE A 72 -3.98 19.13 -0.58
C ILE A 72 -3.70 20.01 -1.79
N THR A 73 -4.23 21.24 -1.76
CA THR A 73 -3.98 22.25 -2.80
C THR A 73 -2.51 22.67 -2.89
N SER A 74 -2.08 23.05 -4.10
CA SER A 74 -0.76 23.64 -4.36
C SER A 74 -0.70 25.14 -4.03
N ILE A 75 -1.86 25.78 -3.78
CA ILE A 75 -1.93 27.21 -3.50
C ILE A 75 -1.13 27.53 -2.23
N GLY A 76 -0.23 28.52 -2.34
CA GLY A 76 0.62 28.94 -1.24
C GLY A 76 1.65 27.90 -0.81
N ASN A 77 2.08 27.00 -1.70
CA ASN A 77 3.01 25.91 -1.40
C ASN A 77 2.53 24.96 -0.28
N LYS A 78 1.21 24.89 -0.03
CA LYS A 78 0.65 24.13 1.08
C LYS A 78 1.06 22.66 1.05
N LEU A 79 1.04 22.02 -0.12
CA LEU A 79 1.50 20.64 -0.29
C LEU A 79 2.96 20.41 0.19
N LEU A 80 3.88 21.32 -0.16
CA LEU A 80 5.28 21.24 0.28
C LEU A 80 5.42 21.53 1.78
N LEU A 81 4.69 22.51 2.29
CA LEU A 81 4.73 22.88 3.70
C LEU A 81 4.17 21.77 4.58
N THR A 82 3.07 21.13 4.17
CA THR A 82 2.50 19.95 4.83
C THR A 82 3.49 18.80 4.82
N ALA A 83 4.05 18.44 3.67
CA ALA A 83 5.05 17.36 3.58
C ALA A 83 6.27 17.61 4.49
N GLN A 84 6.78 18.85 4.52
CA GLN A 84 7.87 19.25 5.40
C GLN A 84 7.47 19.19 6.87
N ALA A 85 6.26 19.64 7.23
CA ALA A 85 5.75 19.58 8.59
C ALA A 85 5.59 18.14 9.06
N GLU A 86 4.99 17.27 8.26
CA GLU A 86 4.75 15.85 8.57
C GLU A 86 6.07 15.08 8.70
N THR A 87 7.02 15.32 7.79
CA THR A 87 8.36 14.73 7.88
C THR A 87 9.08 15.12 9.17
N ARG A 88 8.99 16.41 9.57
CA ARG A 88 9.60 16.89 10.82
C ARG A 88 8.88 16.34 12.06
N ALA A 89 7.56 16.27 12.01
CA ALA A 89 6.74 15.74 13.10
C ALA A 89 6.80 14.21 13.20
N LYS A 90 7.32 13.52 12.16
CA LYS A 90 7.33 12.06 12.02
C LYS A 90 5.93 11.45 12.16
N THR A 91 4.92 12.21 11.74
CA THR A 91 3.51 11.84 11.78
C THR A 91 2.78 12.58 10.66
N GLY A 92 1.82 11.92 10.01
CA GLY A 92 1.15 12.46 8.84
C GLY A 92 0.82 11.36 7.84
N HIS A 93 0.82 11.72 6.55
CA HIS A 93 0.56 10.80 5.47
C HIS A 93 1.72 9.82 5.28
N ASP A 94 1.40 8.55 5.00
CA ASP A 94 2.38 7.52 4.70
C ASP A 94 3.07 7.78 3.35
N VAL A 95 2.29 8.26 2.38
CA VAL A 95 2.77 8.62 1.05
C VAL A 95 2.25 10.01 0.71
N THR A 96 3.15 10.91 0.36
CA THR A 96 2.80 12.22 -0.19
C THR A 96 3.12 12.26 -1.68
N LEU A 97 2.09 12.51 -2.49
CA LEU A 97 2.18 12.65 -3.94
C LEU A 97 2.21 14.14 -4.30
N TYR A 98 3.41 14.60 -4.63
CA TYR A 98 3.67 15.97 -5.05
C TYR A 98 3.59 16.11 -6.57
N GLN A 99 2.91 17.17 -7.05
CA GLN A 99 2.86 17.52 -8.48
C GLN A 99 4.18 18.14 -8.93
N HIS A 100 4.99 17.35 -9.63
CA HIS A 100 6.28 17.78 -10.18
C HIS A 100 6.13 18.32 -11.60
N ILE A 101 5.66 19.56 -11.76
CA ILE A 101 5.74 20.25 -13.06
C ILE A 101 7.05 21.01 -13.27
N ILE A 102 7.89 21.20 -12.23
CA ILE A 102 9.26 21.74 -12.34
C ILE A 102 10.09 21.29 -11.13
N LEU A 103 11.13 20.45 -11.30
CA LEU A 103 12.34 20.50 -10.44
C LEU A 103 13.59 20.19 -11.25
N PRO A 104 14.73 20.69 -10.72
CA PRO A 104 15.72 19.71 -10.23
C PRO A 104 16.40 20.02 -8.86
N CYS A 105 15.70 20.40 -7.77
CA CYS A 105 16.38 20.79 -6.51
C CYS A 105 16.13 19.97 -5.21
N PHE A 106 15.22 18.99 -5.14
CA PHE A 106 14.87 18.37 -3.84
C PHE A 106 15.81 17.26 -3.38
N VAL A 107 16.65 16.72 -4.27
CA VAL A 107 17.75 15.81 -3.87
C VAL A 107 18.81 16.54 -3.02
N ALA A 108 18.87 17.88 -3.05
CA ALA A 108 19.84 18.65 -2.28
C ALA A 108 19.46 18.90 -0.81
N LEU A 109 18.22 18.64 -0.39
CA LEU A 109 17.73 19.03 0.95
C LEU A 109 17.58 17.88 1.95
N LEU A 110 17.78 16.63 1.52
CA LEU A 110 17.89 15.46 2.41
C LEU A 110 19.35 15.07 2.70
N SER A 111 20.31 15.88 2.24
CA SER A 111 21.75 15.71 2.48
C SER A 111 22.33 16.74 3.47
N GLN A 112 21.50 17.43 4.24
CA GLN A 112 21.95 18.28 5.36
C GLN A 112 21.18 17.96 6.63
#